data_AF-A0A9X2EXT5-F1
#
_entry.id   AF-A0A9X2EXT5-F1
#
_cell.length_a   1.000
_cell.length_b   1.000
_cell.length_c   1.000
_cell.angle_alpha   90.00
_cell.angle_beta   90.00
_cell.angle_gamma   90.00
#
_symmetry.space_group_name_H-M   'P 1'
#
loop_
_entity.id
_entity.type
_entity.pdbx_description
1 polymer ?
#
loop_
_entity_poly.entity_id
_entity_poly.type
_entity_poly.pdbx_seq_one_letter_code
_entity_poly.pdbx_strand_id
1 'polypeptide(L)'
;MATNFVQGGRMLDYTNNSSAAIASGQVVPVGAVLGVAMDDIAVGETGVLAIDGVFTVPKVSAAVINQGEPLTWVVASSAFDDNAATAA
;
A
#
# COMPACT_ATOMS: atom_id res chain seq x y z
N MET A 1 31.05 -10.02 0.97
CA MET A 1 29.67 -9.65 0.58
C MET A 1 28.72 -10.30 1.57
N ALA A 2 27.62 -9.64 1.94
CA ALA A 2 26.64 -10.22 2.86
C ALA A 2 25.96 -11.42 2.18
N THR A 3 26.01 -12.60 2.79
CA THR A 3 25.45 -13.85 2.23
C THR A 3 23.93 -13.94 2.39
N ASN A 4 23.33 -12.99 3.09
CA ASN A 4 21.91 -12.91 3.43
C ASN A 4 21.20 -11.71 2.77
N PHE A 5 21.89 -10.99 1.87
CA PHE A 5 21.25 -9.94 1.12
C PHE A 5 20.30 -10.55 0.08
N VAL A 6 18.99 -10.36 0.27
CA VAL A 6 17.96 -10.84 -0.66
C VAL A 6 17.63 -9.76 -1.68
N GLN A 7 17.17 -8.60 -1.20
CA GLN A 7 16.85 -7.45 -2.03
C GLN A 7 16.90 -6.15 -1.21
N GLY A 8 16.92 -5.01 -1.91
CA GLY A 8 16.71 -3.72 -1.26
C GLY A 8 15.28 -3.63 -0.70
N GLY A 9 15.11 -3.05 0.49
CA GLY A 9 13.82 -2.96 1.20
C GLY A 9 12.75 -2.05 0.55
N ARG A 10 12.88 -1.76 -0.74
CA ARG A 10 11.93 -0.93 -1.52
C ARG A 10 10.76 -1.76 -2.06
N MET A 11 10.94 -3.06 -2.15
CA MET A 11 9.97 -4.04 -2.65
C MET A 11 9.79 -5.15 -1.62
N LEU A 12 8.56 -5.63 -1.49
CA LEU A 12 8.15 -6.68 -0.58
C LEU A 12 7.40 -7.76 -1.36
N ASP A 13 7.83 -9.01 -1.21
CA ASP A 13 7.08 -10.15 -1.71
C ASP A 13 5.87 -10.38 -0.81
N TYR A 14 4.69 -10.40 -1.39
CA TYR A 14 3.42 -10.51 -0.68
C TYR A 14 2.53 -11.57 -1.32
N THR A 15 2.11 -12.54 -0.50
CA THR A 15 1.11 -13.53 -0.90
C THR A 15 -0.28 -13.01 -0.62
N ASN A 16 -1.13 -12.95 -1.65
CA ASN A 16 -2.51 -12.50 -1.52
C ASN A 16 -3.37 -13.57 -0.85
N ASN A 17 -3.52 -13.45 0.48
CA ASN A 17 -4.38 -14.32 1.28
C ASN A 17 -5.81 -13.77 1.44
N SER A 18 -6.17 -12.72 0.70
CA SER A 18 -7.51 -12.13 0.76
C SER A 18 -8.52 -12.91 -0.11
N SER A 19 -9.79 -12.52 -0.06
CA SER A 19 -10.85 -13.15 -0.85
C SER A 19 -10.99 -12.61 -2.28
N ALA A 20 -10.19 -11.60 -2.66
CA ALA A 20 -10.26 -10.96 -3.97
C ALA A 20 -8.87 -10.77 -4.58
N ALA A 21 -8.81 -10.72 -5.91
CA ALA A 21 -7.57 -10.36 -6.60
C ALA A 21 -7.18 -8.91 -6.25
N ILE A 22 -5.89 -8.69 -6.02
CA ILE A 22 -5.33 -7.36 -5.85
C ILE A 22 -4.92 -6.88 -7.24
N ALA A 23 -5.42 -5.72 -7.66
CA ALA A 23 -5.06 -5.16 -8.95
C ALA A 23 -3.73 -4.39 -8.88
N SER A 24 -3.03 -4.30 -10.00
CA SER A 24 -1.87 -3.41 -10.15
C SER A 24 -2.24 -1.97 -9.77
N GLY A 25 -1.37 -1.29 -9.02
CA GLY A 25 -1.57 0.05 -8.48
C GLY A 25 -2.44 0.11 -7.22
N GLN A 26 -3.00 -1.02 -6.75
CA GLN A 26 -3.80 -1.05 -5.53
C GLN A 26 -2.91 -0.92 -4.30
N VAL A 27 -3.33 -0.08 -3.35
CA VAL A 27 -2.69 0.03 -2.04
C VAL A 27 -3.15 -1.12 -1.16
N VAL A 28 -2.18 -1.82 -0.58
CA VAL A 28 -2.36 -2.99 0.27
C VAL A 28 -1.73 -2.71 1.64
N PRO A 29 -2.52 -2.70 2.73
CA PRO A 29 -1.97 -2.67 4.08
C PRO A 29 -1.35 -4.02 4.43
N VAL A 30 -0.07 -4.01 4.79
CA VAL A 30 0.70 -5.18 5.22
C VAL A 30 1.24 -4.93 6.63
N GLY A 31 0.47 -5.34 7.64
CA GLY A 31 0.81 -5.09 9.03
C GLY A 31 0.84 -3.59 9.33
N ALA A 32 2.03 -3.06 9.60
CA ALA A 32 2.25 -1.64 9.93
C ALA A 32 2.67 -0.76 8.73
N VAL A 33 2.88 -1.36 7.55
CA VAL A 33 3.29 -0.64 6.34
C VAL A 33 2.22 -0.73 5.25
N LEU A 34 2.25 0.23 4.34
CA LEU A 34 1.44 0.24 3.13
C LEU A 34 2.34 -0.09 1.94
N GLY A 35 1.90 -0.99 1.07
CA GLY A 35 2.58 -1.30 -0.18
C GLY A 35 1.64 -1.09 -1.37
N VAL A 36 2.18 -0.70 -2.52
CA VAL A 36 1.41 -0.60 -3.76
C VAL A 36 1.74 -1.79 -4.66
N ALA A 37 0.72 -2.52 -5.11
CA ALA A 37 0.91 -3.67 -5.99
C ALA A 37 1.50 -3.25 -7.34
N MET A 38 2.60 -3.88 -7.74
CA MET A 38 3.24 -3.60 -9.03
C MET A 38 2.53 -4.32 -10.20
N ASP A 39 1.98 -5.50 -9.94
CA ASP A 39 1.23 -6.31 -10.90
C ASP A 39 -0.07 -6.83 -10.26
N ASP A 40 -0.95 -7.40 -11.09
CA ASP A 40 -2.14 -8.09 -10.60
C ASP A 40 -1.74 -9.34 -9.81
N ILE A 41 -2.23 -9.46 -8.58
CA ILE A 41 -1.96 -10.59 -7.67
C ILE A 41 -3.26 -11.36 -7.44
N ALA A 42 -3.40 -12.50 -8.11
CA ALA A 42 -4.53 -13.41 -7.91
C ALA A 42 -4.56 -13.96 -6.48
N VAL A 43 -5.73 -14.41 -6.04
CA VAL A 43 -5.89 -15.03 -4.72
C VAL A 43 -5.01 -16.28 -4.61
N GLY A 44 -4.21 -16.36 -3.54
CA GLY A 44 -3.27 -17.45 -3.29
C GLY A 44 -1.92 -17.30 -3.98
N GLU A 45 -1.75 -16.33 -4.89
CA GLU A 45 -0.48 -16.08 -5.58
C GLU A 45 0.40 -15.08 -4.83
N THR A 46 1.70 -15.15 -5.10
CA THR A 46 2.68 -14.18 -4.59
C THR A 46 3.00 -13.15 -5.66
N GLY A 47 2.86 -11.88 -5.31
CA GLY A 47 3.28 -10.76 -6.13
C GLY A 47 4.17 -9.79 -5.37
N VAL A 48 4.52 -8.68 -6.03
CA VAL A 48 5.44 -7.69 -5.47
C VAL A 48 4.68 -6.41 -5.10
N LEU A 49 4.88 -5.94 -3.88
CA LEU A 49 4.44 -4.63 -3.41
C LEU A 49 5.63 -3.68 -3.30
N ALA A 50 5.48 -2.46 -3.80
CA ALA A 50 6.46 -1.41 -3.57
C ALA A 50 6.10 -0.59 -2.32
N ILE A 51 7.07 -0.45 -1.41
CA ILE A 51 6.94 0.34 -0.18
C ILE A 51 7.47 1.77 -0.38
N ASP A 52 8.31 1.97 -1.39
CA ASP A 52 8.97 3.24 -1.68
C ASP A 52 8.74 3.66 -3.14
N GLY A 53 8.41 4.94 -3.35
CA GLY A 53 8.15 5.50 -4.68
C GLY A 53 7.11 6.63 -4.64
N VAL A 54 6.76 7.13 -5.83
CA VAL A 54 5.68 8.12 -6.02
C VAL A 54 4.55 7.41 -6.76
N PHE A 55 3.39 7.33 -6.11
CA PHE A 55 2.21 6.64 -6.64
C PHE A 55 1.02 7.58 -6.67
N THR A 56 0.15 7.39 -7.67
CA THR A 56 -1.17 8.03 -7.68
C THR A 56 -2.15 7.08 -7.01
N VAL A 57 -2.76 7.52 -5.92
CA VAL A 57 -3.59 6.71 -5.03
C VAL A 57 -4.88 7.46 -4.69
N PRO A 58 -5.98 6.75 -4.40
CA PRO A 58 -7.26 7.39 -4.08
C PRO A 58 -7.18 8.18 -2.76
N LYS A 59 -7.91 9.29 -2.71
CA LYS A 59 -8.18 10.06 -1.49
C LYS A 59 -9.66 10.09 -1.19
N VAL A 60 -10.02 10.27 0.08
CA VAL A 60 -11.40 10.54 0.48
C VAL A 60 -11.85 11.84 -0.22
N SER A 61 -13.06 11.83 -0.79
CA SER A 61 -13.54 12.90 -1.67
C SER A 61 -13.54 14.26 -0.98
N ALA A 62 -13.94 14.30 0.29
CA ALA A 62 -13.98 15.50 1.13
C ALA A 62 -12.62 15.90 1.74
N ALA A 63 -11.60 15.03 1.71
CA ALA A 63 -10.30 15.31 2.32
C ALA A 63 -9.55 16.42 1.57
N VAL A 64 -9.01 17.39 2.30
CA VAL A 64 -8.20 18.46 1.71
C VAL A 64 -6.76 18.27 2.16
N ILE A 65 -5.98 17.60 1.30
CA ILE A 65 -4.59 17.24 1.60
C ILE A 65 -3.66 18.40 1.23
N ASN A 66 -2.98 18.98 2.23
CA ASN A 66 -1.94 19.96 2.00
C ASN A 66 -0.57 19.29 1.80
N GLN A 67 0.36 19.98 1.14
CA GLN A 67 1.71 19.45 0.94
C GLN A 67 2.44 19.29 2.28
N GLY A 68 3.04 18.11 2.49
CA GLY A 68 3.81 17.79 3.71
C GLY A 68 2.95 17.39 4.91
N GLU A 69 1.63 17.29 4.74
CA GLU A 69 0.71 16.82 5.78
C GLU A 69 0.82 15.29 5.97
N PRO A 70 0.77 14.77 7.21
CA PRO A 70 0.67 13.34 7.44
C PRO A 70 -0.69 12.83 6.94
N LEU A 71 -0.69 11.65 6.34
CA LEU A 71 -1.89 11.02 5.78
C LEU A 71 -2.22 9.74 6.53
N THR A 72 -3.51 9.48 6.67
CA THR A 72 -4.03 8.24 7.27
C THR A 72 -4.70 7.40 6.19
N TRP A 73 -4.40 6.10 6.15
CA TRP A 73 -5.09 5.18 5.25
C TRP A 73 -6.39 4.68 5.88
N VAL A 74 -7.53 4.99 5.25
CA VAL A 74 -8.85 4.55 5.73
C VAL A 74 -9.24 3.25 5.04
N VAL A 75 -9.15 2.13 5.76
CA VAL A 75 -9.42 0.78 5.20
C VAL A 75 -10.84 0.64 4.65
N ALA A 76 -11.83 1.25 5.29
CA ALA A 76 -13.23 1.19 4.87
C ALA A 76 -13.46 1.89 3.52
N SER A 77 -12.70 2.95 3.24
CA SER A 77 -12.79 3.75 2.02
C SER A 77 -11.75 3.35 0.97
N SER A 78 -10.78 2.50 1.35
CA SER A 78 -9.60 2.18 0.53
C SER A 78 -8.97 3.43 -0.08
N ALA A 79 -8.82 4.47 0.74
CA ALA A 79 -8.37 5.78 0.32
C ALA A 79 -7.61 6.50 1.44
N PHE A 80 -6.71 7.39 1.05
CA PHE A 80 -6.03 8.29 1.98
C PHE A 80 -6.97 9.41 2.44
N ASP A 81 -6.88 9.72 3.72
CA ASP A 81 -7.53 10.86 4.35
C ASP A 81 -6.46 11.79 4.94
N ASP A 82 -6.86 13.02 5.22
CA ASP A 82 -5.99 14.02 5.81
C ASP A 82 -5.73 13.74 7.32
N ASN A 83 -4.97 14.62 7.98
CA ASN A 83 -4.61 14.45 9.38
C ASN A 83 -5.79 14.70 10.34
N ALA A 84 -6.96 15.13 9.84
CA ALA A 84 -8.16 15.28 10.64
C ALA A 84 -8.94 13.96 10.78
N ALA A 85 -8.59 12.93 10.02
CA ALA A 85 -9.19 11.60 10.16
C ALA A 85 -8.75 10.94 11.48
N THR A 86 -9.72 10.57 12.32
CA THR A 86 -9.47 9.76 13.49
C THR A 86 -8.95 8.39 13.04
N ALA A 87 -7.73 8.03 13.45
CA ALA A 87 -7.20 6.69 13.20
C ALA A 87 -8.18 5.63 13.73
N ALA A 88 -8.52 4.64 12.90
CA ALA A 88 -9.32 3.49 13.29
C ALA A 88 -8.52 2.54 14.20
#